data_AF-A0A1F7WEH7-F1
#
_entry.id   AF-A0A1F7WEH7-F1
#
_cell.length_a   1.000
_cell.length_b   1.000
_cell.length_c   1.000
_cell.angle_alpha   90.00
_cell.angle_beta   90.00
_cell.angle_gamma   90.00
#
_symmetry.space_group_name_H-M   'P 1'
#
loop_
_entity.id
_entity.type
_entity.pdbx_description
1 polymer ?
#
loop_
_entity_poly.entity_id
_entity_poly.type
_entity_poly.pdbx_seq_one_letter_code
_entity_poly.pdbx_strand_id
1 'polypeptide(L)'
;MKKVFSFDAETNGLWGKAFAIGALVYDEQGVEIARFVGRLPDTEVTDAWVRENVLPKIGDIPVTHADYDELLASFAEFYKANKMDADVIVHMGFIVEVKTLRDLHAAGLIGDWDAPYPLLDVSGNLQQAGEDPTSVDGYVKKHELSVGECGRRNAQPALRLRRRSRRLPPPDPQQVAHRSLGELHQQKPSARPSGTALSLFAQK
;
A
#
# COMPACT_ATOMS: atom_id res chain seq x y z
N MET A 1 -3.38 7.07 -15.93
CA MET A 1 -2.38 6.44 -15.04
C MET A 1 -3.01 5.20 -14.43
N LYS A 2 -2.25 4.34 -13.77
CA LYS A 2 -2.85 3.37 -12.84
C LYS A 2 -3.07 4.03 -11.47
N LYS A 3 -3.85 3.39 -10.61
CA LYS A 3 -3.90 3.69 -9.19
C LYS A 3 -2.49 3.60 -8.60
N VAL A 4 -2.12 4.54 -7.73
CA VAL A 4 -0.81 4.58 -7.07
C VAL A 4 -1.00 4.41 -5.58
N PHE A 5 -0.24 3.50 -4.98
CA PHE A 5 -0.11 3.35 -3.53
C PHE A 5 1.31 3.73 -3.16
N SER A 6 1.50 4.82 -2.41
CA SER A 6 2.80 5.21 -1.88
C SER A 6 2.83 5.02 -0.36
N PHE A 7 3.94 4.51 0.17
CA PHE A 7 4.18 4.53 1.61
C PHE A 7 5.64 4.78 1.93
N ASP A 8 5.86 5.27 3.14
CA ASP A 8 7.15 5.67 3.70
C ASP A 8 7.12 5.39 5.21
N ALA A 9 8.25 4.99 5.79
CA ALA A 9 8.35 4.70 7.21
C ALA A 9 9.58 5.35 7.86
N GLU A 10 9.39 5.88 9.06
CA GLU A 10 10.49 6.28 9.93
C GLU A 10 10.84 5.12 10.86
N THR A 11 12.12 4.77 10.96
CA THR A 11 12.60 3.58 11.69
C THR A 11 13.57 3.90 12.82
N ASN A 12 13.54 3.08 13.87
CA ASN A 12 14.39 3.20 15.04
C ASN A 12 15.84 2.79 14.71
N GLY A 13 16.55 3.68 14.03
CA GLY A 13 17.78 3.41 13.30
C GLY A 13 17.49 2.74 11.96
N LEU A 14 18.46 2.77 11.03
CA LEU A 14 18.30 2.29 9.66
C LEU A 14 17.78 0.83 9.55
N TRP A 15 18.11 -0.02 10.52
CA TRP A 15 17.72 -1.44 10.55
C TRP A 15 16.60 -1.76 11.54
N GLY A 16 16.02 -0.73 12.17
CA GLY A 16 15.10 -0.87 13.29
C GLY A 16 13.66 -1.14 12.89
N LYS A 17 12.80 -1.25 13.91
CA LYS A 17 11.35 -1.25 13.72
C LYS A 17 10.88 0.13 13.26
N ALA A 18 9.87 0.15 12.38
CA ALA A 18 9.16 1.38 12.05
C ALA A 18 8.47 1.91 13.32
N PHE A 19 8.59 3.20 13.58
CA PHE A 19 7.87 3.89 14.64
C PHE A 19 6.90 4.93 14.10
N ALA A 20 6.99 5.28 12.82
CA ALA A 20 5.95 5.98 12.09
C ALA A 20 5.82 5.41 10.66
N ILE A 21 4.60 5.35 10.14
CA ILE A 21 4.29 4.91 8.77
C ILE A 21 3.26 5.87 8.18
N GLY A 22 3.60 6.47 7.04
CA GLY A 22 2.68 7.25 6.22
C GLY A 22 2.33 6.50 4.94
N ALA A 23 1.07 6.54 4.51
CA ALA A 23 0.69 6.03 3.20
C ALA A 23 -0.41 6.86 2.55
N LEU A 24 -0.35 6.97 1.23
CA LEU A 24 -1.30 7.69 0.39
C LEU A 24 -1.68 6.83 -0.81
N VAL A 25 -2.94 6.93 -1.20
CA VAL A 25 -3.46 6.22 -2.37
C VAL A 25 -4.11 7.23 -3.29
N TYR A 26 -3.69 7.24 -4.55
CA TYR A 26 -4.23 8.10 -5.59
C TYR A 26 -4.91 7.26 -6.68
N ASP A 27 -6.03 7.74 -7.20
CA ASP A 27 -6.69 7.15 -8.36
C ASP A 27 -6.00 7.53 -9.69
N GLU A 28 -6.53 7.04 -10.81
CA GLU A 28 -5.96 7.27 -12.13
C GLU A 28 -6.04 8.74 -12.59
N GLN A 29 -6.83 9.57 -11.90
CA GLN A 29 -6.96 11.01 -12.13
C GLN A 29 -6.04 11.83 -11.22
N GLY A 30 -5.28 11.19 -10.33
CA GLY A 30 -4.40 11.87 -9.38
C GLY A 30 -5.14 12.44 -8.17
N VAL A 31 -6.34 11.96 -7.87
CA VAL A 31 -7.08 12.34 -6.66
C VAL A 31 -6.70 11.41 -5.52
N GLU A 32 -6.37 11.98 -4.35
CA GLU A 32 -6.14 11.20 -3.13
C GLU A 32 -7.46 10.55 -2.67
N ILE A 33 -7.51 9.21 -2.66
CA ILE A 33 -8.70 8.42 -2.31
C ILE A 33 -8.58 7.70 -0.97
N ALA A 34 -7.36 7.53 -0.44
CA ALA A 34 -7.14 6.99 0.89
C ALA A 34 -5.82 7.47 1.50
N ARG A 35 -5.76 7.50 2.83
CA ARG A 35 -4.61 7.93 3.62
C ARG A 35 -4.47 7.10 4.90
N PHE A 36 -3.23 6.81 5.27
CA PHE A 36 -2.86 6.21 6.56
C PHE A 36 -1.78 7.05 7.23
N VAL A 37 -1.90 7.23 8.54
CA VAL A 37 -0.87 7.84 9.39
C VAL A 37 -0.79 7.04 10.69
N GLY A 38 0.29 6.29 10.85
CA GLY A 38 0.60 5.51 12.04
C GLY A 38 1.82 6.08 12.75
N ARG A 39 1.78 6.24 14.07
CA ARG A 39 2.93 6.67 14.89
C ARG A 39 2.86 6.07 16.29
N LEU A 40 4.00 5.58 16.77
CA LEU A 40 4.23 5.10 18.14
C LEU A 40 4.64 6.24 19.08
N PRO A 41 4.55 6.06 20.40
CA PRO A 41 5.12 6.99 21.37
C PRO A 41 6.63 7.14 21.18
N ASP A 42 7.16 8.34 21.42
CA ASP A 42 8.61 8.62 21.33
C ASP A 42 9.46 7.74 22.25
N THR A 43 8.85 7.18 23.31
CA THR A 43 9.50 6.23 24.22
C THR A 43 9.91 4.92 23.54
N GLU A 44 9.27 4.55 22.41
CA GLU A 44 9.61 3.35 21.62
C GLU A 44 10.83 3.56 20.71
N VAL A 45 11.24 4.81 20.49
CA VAL A 45 12.45 5.14 19.73
C VAL A 45 13.63 5.11 20.67
N THR A 46 14.63 4.27 20.42
CA THR A 46 15.80 4.10 21.29
C THR A 46 17.09 4.62 20.68
N ASP A 47 17.16 4.72 19.35
CA ASP A 47 18.30 5.21 18.62
C ASP A 47 18.52 6.71 18.89
N ALA A 48 19.74 7.08 19.29
CA ALA A 48 20.07 8.45 19.67
C ALA A 48 20.03 9.40 18.47
N TRP A 49 20.50 8.95 17.30
CA TRP A 49 20.52 9.78 16.11
C TRP A 49 19.10 10.09 15.64
N VAL A 50 18.19 9.10 15.67
CA VAL A 50 16.77 9.30 15.32
C VAL A 50 16.08 10.27 16.28
N ARG A 51 16.34 10.14 17.59
CA ARG A 51 15.80 11.06 18.59
C ARG A 51 16.22 12.51 18.34
N GLU A 52 17.46 12.72 17.92
CA GLU A 52 18.01 14.06 17.68
C GLU A 52 17.59 14.65 16.33
N ASN A 53 17.45 13.82 15.28
CA ASN A 53 17.36 14.29 13.89
C ASN A 53 16.01 14.06 13.22
N VAL A 54 15.22 13.09 13.70
CA VAL A 54 13.96 12.66 13.06
C VAL A 54 12.76 13.06 13.91
N LEU A 55 12.73 12.71 15.21
CA LEU A 55 11.60 13.02 16.09
C LEU A 55 11.17 14.51 16.08
N PRO A 56 12.10 15.49 16.06
CA PRO A 56 11.72 16.89 15.99
C PRO A 56 10.98 17.27 14.70
N LYS A 57 11.23 16.56 13.59
CA LYS A 57 10.63 16.84 12.28
C LYS A 57 9.22 16.30 12.13
N ILE A 58 8.89 15.25 12.88
CA ILE A 58 7.57 14.61 12.84
C ILE A 58 6.72 14.95 14.07
N GLY A 59 7.17 15.89 14.92
CA GLY A 59 6.56 16.19 16.22
C GLY A 59 5.08 16.58 16.17
N ASP A 60 4.60 17.08 15.03
CA ASP A 60 3.21 17.46 14.80
C ASP A 60 2.29 16.30 14.36
N ILE A 61 2.85 15.12 14.06
CA ILE A 61 2.09 13.90 13.78
C ILE A 61 1.58 13.32 15.10
N PRO A 62 0.27 13.12 15.31
CA PRO A 62 -0.23 12.55 16.56
C PRO A 62 0.26 11.11 16.75
N VAL A 63 0.51 10.72 18.00
CA VAL A 63 0.69 9.31 18.37
C VAL A 63 -0.66 8.60 18.20
N THR A 64 -0.69 7.51 17.42
CA THR A 64 -1.94 6.83 17.03
C THR A 64 -2.03 5.38 17.51
N HIS A 65 -0.92 4.74 17.86
CA HIS A 65 -0.88 3.35 18.30
C HIS A 65 0.01 3.23 19.55
N ALA A 66 -0.28 2.27 20.43
CA ALA A 66 0.47 2.10 21.66
C ALA A 66 1.79 1.35 21.44
N ASP A 67 1.77 0.35 20.55
CA ASP A 67 2.90 -0.52 20.28
C ASP A 67 3.03 -0.91 18.80
N TYR A 68 4.14 -1.59 18.50
CA TYR A 68 4.50 -1.95 17.14
C TYR A 68 3.54 -2.95 16.49
N ASP A 69 2.96 -3.87 17.26
CA ASP A 69 2.08 -4.90 16.72
C ASP A 69 0.74 -4.28 16.32
N GLU A 70 0.22 -3.35 17.13
CA GLU A 70 -0.95 -2.54 16.78
C GLU A 70 -0.72 -1.69 15.52
N LEU A 71 0.44 -1.03 15.42
CA LEU A 71 0.80 -0.24 14.24
C LEU A 71 0.85 -1.10 12.98
N LEU A 72 1.53 -2.25 13.04
CA LEU A 72 1.63 -3.18 11.91
C LEU A 72 0.26 -3.74 11.51
N ALA A 73 -0.57 -4.14 12.48
CA ALA A 73 -1.90 -4.67 12.19
C ALA A 73 -2.78 -3.62 11.48
N SER A 74 -2.78 -2.38 12.00
CA SER A 74 -3.53 -1.27 11.43
C SER A 74 -3.04 -0.91 10.00
N PHE A 75 -1.72 -0.88 9.80
CA PHE A 75 -1.15 -0.65 8.47
C PHE A 75 -1.45 -1.81 7.51
N ALA A 76 -1.43 -3.07 7.97
CA ALA A 76 -1.75 -4.23 7.16
C ALA A 76 -3.20 -4.19 6.63
N GLU A 77 -4.15 -3.80 7.47
CA GLU A 77 -5.55 -3.63 7.05
C GLU A 77 -5.67 -2.54 5.99
N PHE A 78 -5.01 -1.40 6.19
CA PHE A 78 -4.97 -0.34 5.19
C PHE A 78 -4.32 -0.81 3.87
N TYR A 79 -3.19 -1.52 3.96
CA TYR A 79 -2.45 -2.05 2.83
C TYR A 79 -3.31 -3.03 2.01
N LYS A 80 -3.90 -4.04 2.66
CA LYS A 80 -4.76 -5.03 2.00
C LYS A 80 -5.99 -4.40 1.35
N ALA A 81 -6.60 -3.41 2.00
CA ALA A 81 -7.75 -2.70 1.46
C ALA A 81 -7.44 -1.91 0.17
N ASN A 82 -6.18 -1.52 -0.05
CA ASN A 82 -5.83 -0.56 -1.09
C ASN A 82 -4.83 -1.06 -2.14
N LYS A 83 -4.05 -2.11 -1.89
CA LYS A 83 -2.99 -2.57 -2.80
C LYS A 83 -3.47 -3.13 -4.13
N MET A 84 -4.72 -3.62 -4.19
CA MET A 84 -5.26 -4.23 -5.40
C MET A 84 -5.29 -3.23 -6.55
N ASP A 85 -4.77 -3.67 -7.70
CA ASP A 85 -4.64 -2.91 -8.95
C ASP A 85 -3.85 -1.59 -8.83
N ALA A 86 -3.06 -1.43 -7.75
CA ALA A 86 -2.20 -0.28 -7.53
C ALA A 86 -0.75 -0.58 -7.93
N ASP A 87 -0.09 0.40 -8.55
CA ASP A 87 1.37 0.43 -8.58
C ASP A 87 1.84 0.88 -7.18
N VAL A 88 2.52 -0.02 -6.47
CA VAL A 88 3.06 0.26 -5.14
C VAL A 88 4.44 0.88 -5.28
N ILE A 89 4.57 2.12 -4.81
CA ILE A 89 5.78 2.93 -4.95
C ILE A 89 6.35 3.31 -3.57
N VAL A 90 7.66 3.46 -3.50
CA VAL A 90 8.42 3.87 -2.31
C VAL A 90 9.65 4.69 -2.74
N HIS A 91 10.26 5.44 -1.83
CA HIS A 91 11.56 6.11 -2.07
C HIS A 91 12.59 5.50 -1.12
N MET A 92 13.69 4.97 -1.66
CA MET A 92 14.73 4.30 -0.86
C MET A 92 14.25 3.06 -0.09
N GLY A 93 13.41 2.26 -0.74
CA GLY A 93 12.62 1.18 -0.17
C GLY A 93 13.39 0.00 0.43
N PHE A 94 14.63 -0.24 -0.02
CA PHE A 94 15.29 -1.54 0.17
C PHE A 94 15.51 -1.92 1.65
N ILE A 95 15.86 -0.96 2.50
CA ILE A 95 16.15 -1.26 3.91
C ILE A 95 14.91 -1.02 4.78
N VAL A 96 14.15 0.05 4.52
CA VAL A 96 13.12 0.53 5.43
C VAL A 96 11.75 -0.05 5.08
N GLU A 97 11.24 0.21 3.88
CA GLU A 97 9.91 -0.23 3.45
C GLU A 97 9.84 -1.74 3.23
N VAL A 98 10.90 -2.34 2.66
CA VAL A 98 11.00 -3.80 2.49
C VAL A 98 11.03 -4.49 3.85
N LYS A 99 11.73 -3.94 4.85
CA LYS A 99 11.71 -4.50 6.20
C LYS A 99 10.29 -4.42 6.79
N THR A 100 9.60 -3.29 6.63
CA THR A 100 8.21 -3.15 7.09
C THR A 100 7.30 -4.22 6.47
N LEU A 101 7.40 -4.46 5.16
CA LEU A 101 6.67 -5.54 4.48
C LEU A 101 7.05 -6.93 4.99
N ARG A 102 8.34 -7.17 5.29
CA ARG A 102 8.80 -8.43 5.88
C ARG A 102 8.25 -8.62 7.29
N ASP A 103 8.16 -7.57 8.09
CA ASP A 103 7.62 -7.64 9.44
C ASP A 103 6.11 -7.93 9.40
N LEU A 104 5.38 -7.35 8.45
CA LEU A 104 3.97 -7.72 8.19
C LEU A 104 3.81 -9.22 7.87
N HIS A 105 4.66 -9.75 6.99
CA HIS A 105 4.63 -11.17 6.62
C HIS A 105 5.01 -12.07 7.78
N ALA A 106 6.08 -11.73 8.51
CA ALA A 106 6.55 -12.48 9.67
C ALA A 106 5.50 -12.53 10.80
N ALA A 107 4.72 -11.45 10.96
CA ALA A 107 3.61 -11.39 11.90
C ALA A 107 2.32 -12.10 11.41
N GLY A 108 2.32 -12.65 10.19
CA GLY A 108 1.15 -13.30 9.59
C GLY A 108 0.03 -12.34 9.21
N LEU A 109 0.32 -11.04 9.10
CA LEU A 109 -0.66 -9.99 8.79
C LEU A 109 -0.95 -9.88 7.27
N ILE A 110 0.00 -10.33 6.46
CA ILE A 110 -0.10 -10.50 5.01
C ILE A 110 0.42 -11.89 4.61
N GLY A 111 -0.13 -12.47 3.53
CA GLY A 111 0.25 -13.78 3.00
C GLY A 111 1.50 -13.77 2.10
N ASP A 112 1.90 -14.96 1.64
CA ASP A 112 3.13 -15.18 0.87
C ASP A 112 3.19 -14.42 -0.47
N TRP A 113 2.04 -14.11 -1.05
CA TRP A 113 1.90 -13.42 -2.33
C TRP A 113 1.32 -12.01 -2.18
N ASP A 114 1.25 -11.51 -0.94
CA ASP A 114 0.57 -10.26 -0.67
C ASP A 114 1.46 -9.04 -0.80
N ALA A 115 2.78 -9.19 -0.68
CA ALA A 115 3.75 -8.12 -0.86
C ALA A 115 3.84 -7.69 -2.34
N PRO A 116 4.21 -6.42 -2.63
CA PRO A 116 4.27 -5.94 -4.01
C PRO A 116 5.41 -6.62 -4.76
N TYR A 117 5.10 -7.12 -5.95
CA TYR A 117 6.07 -7.74 -6.84
C TYR A 117 5.75 -7.36 -8.31
N PRO A 118 6.39 -6.32 -8.87
CA PRO A 118 7.51 -5.56 -8.29
C PRO A 118 7.07 -4.51 -7.25
N LEU A 119 7.97 -4.20 -6.31
CA LEU A 119 7.98 -2.94 -5.56
C LEU A 119 8.71 -1.89 -6.40
N LEU A 120 8.07 -0.76 -6.69
CA LEU A 120 8.67 0.29 -7.51
C LEU A 120 9.39 1.31 -6.63
N ASP A 121 10.72 1.26 -6.61
CA ASP A 121 11.54 2.23 -5.89
C ASP A 121 11.89 3.41 -6.80
N VAL A 122 11.38 4.59 -6.46
CA VAL A 122 11.55 5.80 -7.28
C VAL A 122 12.99 6.34 -7.28
N SER A 123 13.86 5.88 -6.38
CA SER A 123 15.28 6.25 -6.38
C SER A 123 15.97 5.91 -7.70
N GLY A 124 15.64 4.77 -8.31
CA GLY A 124 16.15 4.38 -9.63
C GLY A 124 15.65 5.29 -10.75
N ASN A 125 14.38 5.72 -10.68
CA ASN A 125 13.80 6.67 -11.63
C ASN A 125 14.46 8.06 -11.53
N LEU A 126 14.71 8.54 -10.31
CA LEU A 126 15.43 9.79 -10.05
C LEU A 126 16.84 9.73 -10.63
N GLN A 127 17.58 8.64 -10.36
CA GLN A 127 18.92 8.45 -10.91
C GLN A 127 18.92 8.47 -12.45
N GLN A 128 17.96 7.78 -13.07
CA GLN A 128 17.83 7.75 -14.53
C GLN A 128 17.51 9.13 -15.11
N ALA A 129 16.76 9.96 -14.38
CA ALA A 129 16.44 11.33 -14.76
C ALA A 129 17.61 12.32 -14.54
N GLY A 130 18.75 11.88 -13.98
CA GLY A 130 19.89 12.73 -13.65
C GLY A 130 19.70 13.54 -12.37
N GLU A 131 18.81 13.08 -11.49
CA GLU A 131 18.48 13.71 -10.21
C GLU A 131 19.15 12.98 -9.04
N ASP A 132 19.10 13.56 -7.85
CA ASP A 132 19.61 12.90 -6.64
C ASP A 132 18.69 11.72 -6.26
N PRO A 133 19.18 10.46 -6.27
CA PRO A 133 18.36 9.31 -5.89
C PRO A 133 18.08 9.24 -4.39
N THR A 134 18.85 9.96 -3.56
CA THR A 134 18.77 9.91 -2.09
C THR A 134 17.90 11.00 -1.47
N SER A 135 17.43 11.96 -2.28
CA SER A 135 16.56 13.03 -1.82
C SER A 135 15.60 13.46 -2.92
N VAL A 136 14.34 13.68 -2.55
CA VAL A 136 13.32 14.22 -3.46
C VAL A 136 13.29 15.75 -3.49
N ASP A 137 13.96 16.43 -2.55
CA ASP A 137 13.82 17.88 -2.34
C ASP A 137 14.26 18.69 -3.55
N GLY A 138 15.38 18.30 -4.17
CA GLY A 138 15.92 18.94 -5.36
C GLY A 138 14.95 18.83 -6.54
N TYR A 139 14.37 17.64 -6.75
CA TYR A 139 13.41 17.38 -7.82
C TYR A 139 12.12 18.17 -7.62
N VAL A 140 11.56 18.12 -6.40
CA VAL A 140 10.38 18.88 -6.00
C VAL A 140 10.57 20.36 -6.29
N LYS A 141 11.70 20.94 -5.86
CA LYS A 141 12.01 22.35 -6.07
C LYS A 141 12.16 22.70 -7.55
N LYS A 142 12.89 21.88 -8.30
CA LYS A 142 13.14 22.09 -9.74
C LYS A 142 11.84 22.09 -10.55
N HIS A 143 10.89 21.25 -10.17
CA HIS A 143 9.62 21.06 -10.87
C HIS A 143 8.44 21.80 -10.24
N GLU A 144 8.70 22.66 -9.25
CA GLU A 144 7.68 23.46 -8.55
C GLU A 144 6.52 22.62 -8.01
N LEU A 145 6.83 21.41 -7.53
CA LEU A 145 5.82 20.46 -7.05
C LEU A 145 5.28 20.88 -5.68
N SER A 146 3.97 20.78 -5.49
CA SER A 146 3.36 20.98 -4.18
C SER A 146 3.63 19.77 -3.28
N VAL A 147 4.36 19.96 -2.19
CA VAL A 147 4.46 18.97 -1.11
C VAL A 147 3.26 19.14 -0.18
N GLY A 148 2.47 18.07 -0.02
CA GLY A 148 1.29 18.08 0.84
C GLY A 148 1.63 18.13 2.33
N GLU A 149 0.67 18.53 3.17
CA GLU A 149 0.82 18.45 4.62
C GLU A 149 0.66 17.00 5.13
N CYS A 150 1.67 16.52 5.87
CA CYS A 150 1.55 15.31 6.68
C CYS A 150 0.75 15.63 7.96
N GLY A 151 -0.15 14.74 8.39
CA GLY A 151 -0.76 14.82 9.74
C GLY A 151 -1.98 15.71 9.98
N ARG A 152 -2.44 16.58 9.05
CA ARG A 152 -3.51 17.58 9.35
C ARG A 152 -4.93 17.32 8.84
N ARG A 153 -5.23 16.17 8.22
CA ARG A 153 -6.61 15.83 7.81
C ARG A 153 -7.04 14.49 8.39
N ASN A 154 -7.82 14.55 9.47
CA ASN A 154 -8.69 13.46 9.86
C ASN A 154 -9.60 13.11 8.68
N ALA A 155 -9.76 11.81 8.41
CA ALA A 155 -10.67 11.29 7.41
C ALA A 155 -12.00 12.07 7.45
N GLN A 156 -12.36 12.72 6.35
CA GLN A 156 -13.75 13.13 6.18
C GLN A 156 -14.59 11.85 6.25
N PRO A 157 -15.68 11.82 7.05
CA PRO A 157 -16.54 10.66 7.06
C PRO A 157 -17.04 10.47 5.63
N ALA A 158 -16.80 9.26 5.09
CA ALA A 158 -17.28 8.85 3.79
C ALA A 158 -18.68 9.42 3.59
N LEU A 159 -18.84 10.27 2.57
CA LEU A 159 -20.12 10.85 2.20
C LEU A 159 -21.09 9.67 2.10
N ARG A 160 -21.96 9.51 3.10
CA ARG A 160 -22.97 8.45 3.09
C ARG A 160 -23.80 8.73 1.85
N LEU A 161 -23.51 8.01 0.77
CA LEU A 161 -24.39 7.92 -0.37
C LEU A 161 -25.67 7.34 0.20
N ARG A 162 -26.65 8.22 0.49
CA ARG A 162 -28.01 7.79 0.78
C ARG A 162 -28.46 7.07 -0.47
N ARG A 163 -28.30 5.74 -0.49
CA ARG A 163 -29.02 4.87 -1.41
C ARG A 163 -30.48 5.16 -1.14
N ARG A 164 -31.09 6.02 -1.96
CA ARG A 164 -32.54 6.00 -2.14
C ARG A 164 -32.82 4.61 -2.69
N SER A 165 -33.26 3.72 -1.80
CA SER A 165 -33.87 2.46 -2.17
C SER A 165 -35.11 2.79 -3.01
N ARG A 166 -34.93 2.90 -4.34
CA ARG A 166 -36.04 2.63 -5.25
C ARG A 166 -36.33 1.15 -5.08
N ARG A 167 -37.43 0.82 -4.40
CA ARG A 167 -38.01 -0.52 -4.45
C ARG A 167 -38.26 -0.82 -5.92
N LEU A 168 -37.55 -1.80 -6.47
CA LEU A 168 -38.00 -2.46 -7.68
C LEU A 168 -39.29 -3.22 -7.33
N PRO A 169 -40.34 -3.16 -8.18
CA PRO A 169 -41.51 -4.00 -7.98
C PRO A 169 -41.11 -5.48 -8.05
N PRO A 170 -41.82 -6.38 -7.33
CA PRO A 170 -41.52 -7.80 -7.39
C PRO A 170 -41.68 -8.33 -8.83
N PRO A 171 -40.86 -9.32 -9.23
CA PRO A 171 -40.95 -9.90 -10.56
C PRO A 171 -42.28 -10.66 -10.74
N ASP A 172 -42.78 -10.62 -11.97
CA ASP A 172 -44.00 -11.30 -12.40
C ASP A 172 -43.86 -12.83 -12.20
N PRO A 173 -44.81 -13.50 -11.52
CA PRO A 173 -44.79 -14.94 -11.30
C PRO A 173 -44.72 -15.79 -12.58
N GLN A 174 -44.96 -15.22 -13.77
CA GLN A 174 -44.95 -15.97 -15.02
C GLN A 174 -43.59 -16.11 -15.72
N GLN A 175 -42.50 -15.49 -15.23
CA GLN A 175 -41.17 -15.62 -15.84
C GLN A 175 -40.22 -16.63 -15.18
N VAL A 176 -40.61 -17.26 -14.07
CA VAL A 176 -39.73 -18.18 -13.31
C VAL A 176 -39.89 -19.65 -13.73
N ALA A 177 -40.85 -19.96 -14.61
CA ALA A 177 -41.20 -21.35 -14.96
C ALA A 177 -40.47 -21.95 -16.19
N HIS A 178 -39.59 -21.21 -16.87
CA HIS A 178 -38.87 -21.71 -18.05
C HIS A 178 -37.38 -21.42 -17.98
N ARG A 179 -36.66 -22.09 -17.08
CA ARG A 179 -35.20 -22.35 -17.16
C ARG A 179 -34.77 -23.31 -16.06
N SER A 180 -35.41 -24.47 -16.01
CA SER A 180 -34.88 -25.64 -15.34
C SER A 180 -35.26 -26.83 -16.21
N LEU A 181 -34.24 -27.46 -16.81
CA LEU A 181 -34.18 -28.75 -17.51
C LEU A 181 -33.43 -28.61 -18.84
N GLY A 182 -32.23 -29.22 -18.86
CA GLY A 182 -31.24 -29.20 -19.94
C GLY A 182 -29.99 -28.46 -19.48
N GLU A 183 -28.83 -29.06 -19.25
CA GLU A 183 -28.28 -30.32 -19.75
C GLU A 183 -27.29 -30.88 -18.73
N LEU A 184 -27.31 -32.20 -18.60
CA LEU A 184 -26.44 -33.02 -17.75
C LEU A 184 -25.85 -34.06 -18.70
N HIS A 185 -24.58 -33.90 -19.11
CA HIS A 185 -23.65 -34.85 -19.79
C HIS A 185 -22.54 -33.97 -20.45
N GLN A 186 -21.22 -34.16 -20.36
CA GLN A 186 -20.37 -35.36 -20.40
C GLN A 186 -18.90 -35.03 -20.02
N GLN A 187 -18.22 -36.04 -19.44
CA GLN A 187 -16.81 -36.45 -19.66
C GLN A 187 -15.61 -35.66 -19.05
N LYS A 188 -14.88 -36.36 -18.15
CA LYS A 188 -13.41 -36.27 -17.89
C LYS A 188 -12.67 -37.25 -18.84
N PRO A 189 -11.31 -37.42 -18.86
CA PRO A 189 -10.17 -36.61 -18.35
C PRO A 189 -9.04 -36.41 -19.40
N SER A 190 -8.01 -35.59 -19.11
CA SER A 190 -6.64 -35.85 -19.62
C SER A 190 -5.57 -35.08 -18.83
N ALA A 191 -4.52 -35.80 -18.44
CA ALA A 191 -3.35 -35.30 -17.74
C ALA A 191 -2.15 -35.21 -18.71
N ARG A 192 -1.31 -34.17 -18.57
CA ARG A 192 0.15 -34.28 -18.40
C ARG A 192 0.79 -32.93 -18.06
N PRO A 193 1.91 -32.93 -17.32
CA PRO A 193 2.60 -31.73 -16.85
C PRO A 193 3.65 -31.28 -17.87
N SER A 194 3.88 -29.97 -17.97
CA SER A 194 5.09 -29.43 -18.59
C SER A 194 5.88 -28.62 -17.55
N GLY A 195 6.92 -29.24 -16.97
CA GLY A 195 8.16 -28.52 -16.67
C GLY A 195 8.82 -28.12 -18.00
N THR A 196 9.74 -27.17 -18.09
CA THR A 196 10.79 -26.79 -17.14
C THR A 196 11.41 -25.46 -17.60
N ALA A 197 11.87 -24.66 -16.63
CA ALA A 197 12.89 -23.61 -16.70
C ALA A 197 12.67 -22.41 -17.64
N LEU A 198 12.23 -21.29 -17.03
CA LEU A 198 12.53 -19.96 -17.54
C LEU A 198 14.05 -19.79 -17.56
N SER A 199 14.56 -19.51 -18.75
CA SER A 199 15.97 -19.27 -19.04
C SER A 199 16.56 -18.20 -18.13
N LEU A 200 17.70 -18.55 -17.51
CA LEU A 200 18.66 -17.61 -16.96
C LEU A 200 18.91 -16.47 -17.95
N PHE A 201 19.00 -15.24 -17.41
CA PHE A 201 19.81 -14.12 -17.90
C PHE A 201 20.23 -14.24 -19.37
N ALA A 202 19.36 -13.77 -20.28
CA ALA A 202 19.75 -13.50 -21.65
C ALA A 202 19.91 -11.97 -21.81
N GLN A 203 21.12 -11.48 -21.59
CA GLN A 203 22.02 -11.02 -22.67
C GLN A 203 21.79 -9.56 -23.09
N LYS A 204 22.35 -8.62 -22.31
CA LYS A 204 23.44 -7.70 -22.70
C LYS A 204 23.73 -6.71 -21.58
#